data_AF-A0A9P5MIP2-F1
#
_entry.id   AF-A0A9P5MIP2-F1
#
_cell.length_a   1.000
_cell.length_b   1.000
_cell.length_c   1.000
_cell.angle_alpha   90.00
_cell.angle_beta   90.00
_cell.angle_gamma   90.00
#
_symmetry.space_group_name_H-M   'P 1'
#
loop_
_entity.id
_entity.type
_entity.pdbx_description
1 polymer ?
#
loop_
_entity_poly.entity_id
_entity_poly.type
_entity_poly.pdbx_seq_one_letter_code
_entity_poly.pdbx_strand_id
1 'polypeptide(L)'
;MKSIALLAGLVAIASSLPIRREVPQEHSHNGIIATVRTLLQQNNPNEIQDPIFGLLGNAAGSAGQGKITNTDCLQQAIADQAFTNAKASGDVDGQVAALQFRALERNTGSVGLASVLCTETAVNPEVNAISQHQDPASTNAAATNKAIVLELAKQIASVGGDPTLALKTGTFAPGNIGDPTGKGNGCDTDEADEGCIFTQNLLVEDATDAEISAAVAGVSAPTGVAADAAGGSTTVSATITCNASPTAAATTTTTSAAIEATTTSSSTTSTTTATTTTSNNNTSGNLQTFTGALGGISAPAVTKSGNNFVTDNSNFVTINAALGRSCDVQHNQCANLANSGGQSFTVGDCDTQDTQCKAA
;
A
#
# COMPACT_ATOMS: atom_id res chain seq x y z
N MET A 1 -80.78 -21.77 0.53
CA MET A 1 -80.08 -22.11 -0.74
C MET A 1 -80.18 -20.87 -1.62
N LYS A 2 -79.15 -20.17 -2.10
CA LYS A 2 -77.70 -20.39 -2.23
C LYS A 2 -77.03 -19.01 -2.15
N SER A 3 -75.92 -18.95 -1.44
CA SER A 3 -75.03 -17.79 -1.33
C SER A 3 -74.35 -17.49 -2.67
N ILE A 4 -74.33 -16.23 -3.10
CA ILE A 4 -73.50 -15.76 -4.21
C ILE A 4 -72.22 -15.19 -3.60
N ALA A 5 -71.12 -15.93 -3.74
CA ALA A 5 -69.79 -15.52 -3.32
C ALA A 5 -69.17 -14.60 -4.39
N LEU A 6 -68.78 -13.40 -3.97
CA LEU A 6 -67.99 -12.45 -4.74
C LEU A 6 -66.52 -12.88 -4.66
N LEU A 7 -65.95 -13.38 -5.75
CA LEU A 7 -64.53 -13.75 -5.82
C LEU A 7 -63.72 -12.54 -6.26
N ALA A 8 -63.10 -11.84 -5.30
CA ALA A 8 -62.09 -10.82 -5.58
C ALA A 8 -60.75 -11.49 -5.89
N GLY A 9 -60.29 -11.39 -7.14
CA GLY A 9 -58.98 -11.85 -7.56
C GLY A 9 -57.88 -10.89 -7.07
N LEU A 10 -57.10 -11.33 -6.09
CA LEU A 10 -55.88 -10.65 -5.67
C LEU A 10 -54.75 -11.07 -6.62
N VAL A 11 -54.44 -10.24 -7.62
CA VAL A 11 -53.22 -10.39 -8.42
C VAL A 11 -52.08 -9.79 -7.60
N ALA A 12 -51.30 -10.65 -6.94
CA ALA A 12 -50.03 -10.24 -6.34
C ALA A 12 -49.01 -10.02 -7.46
N ILE A 13 -48.81 -8.77 -7.86
CA ILE A 13 -47.65 -8.37 -8.66
C ILE A 13 -46.46 -8.41 -7.70
N ALA A 14 -45.73 -9.52 -7.72
CA ALA A 14 -44.40 -9.57 -7.13
C ALA A 14 -43.48 -8.70 -8.00
N SER A 15 -43.46 -7.40 -7.72
CA SER A 15 -42.39 -6.52 -8.17
C SER A 15 -41.12 -7.02 -7.48
N SER A 16 -40.36 -7.87 -8.16
CA SER A 16 -38.98 -8.14 -7.80
C SER A 16 -38.24 -6.81 -7.86
N LEU A 17 -38.12 -6.15 -6.71
CA LEU A 17 -37.20 -5.03 -6.52
C LEU A 17 -35.84 -5.50 -7.04
N PRO A 18 -35.14 -4.72 -7.88
CA PRO A 18 -33.79 -5.06 -8.24
C PRO A 18 -32.98 -5.08 -6.96
N ILE A 19 -32.64 -6.28 -6.48
CA ILE A 19 -31.57 -6.46 -5.51
C ILE A 19 -30.38 -5.83 -6.21
N ARG A 20 -29.88 -4.69 -5.70
CA ARG A 20 -28.56 -4.21 -6.10
C ARG A 20 -27.62 -5.34 -5.77
N ARG A 21 -27.21 -6.06 -6.80
CA ARG A 21 -26.09 -6.97 -6.71
C ARG A 21 -24.88 -6.03 -6.65
N GLU A 22 -24.57 -5.55 -5.44
CA GLU A 22 -23.19 -5.18 -5.12
C GLU A 22 -22.42 -6.44 -5.42
N VAL A 23 -21.60 -6.36 -6.47
CA VAL A 23 -21.01 -7.57 -6.98
C VAL A 23 -19.86 -7.88 -5.99
N PRO A 24 -19.78 -9.08 -5.43
CA PRO A 24 -19.28 -9.13 -4.05
C PRO A 24 -17.74 -9.02 -3.92
N GLN A 25 -16.97 -9.41 -4.95
CA GLN A 25 -15.49 -9.38 -4.94
C GLN A 25 -14.86 -7.98 -4.89
N GLU A 26 -15.61 -6.94 -5.22
CA GLU A 26 -14.98 -5.65 -5.53
C GLU A 26 -14.50 -4.89 -4.30
N HIS A 27 -14.92 -5.27 -3.10
CA HIS A 27 -14.46 -4.69 -1.83
C HIS A 27 -13.22 -5.40 -1.26
N SER A 28 -12.68 -6.39 -1.97
CA SER A 28 -11.49 -7.15 -1.56
C SER A 28 -10.30 -6.25 -1.23
N HIS A 29 -10.14 -5.15 -1.96
CA HIS A 29 -9.05 -4.17 -1.82
C HIS A 29 -9.55 -2.82 -1.29
N ASN A 30 -10.46 -2.81 -0.31
CA ASN A 30 -11.18 -1.61 0.11
C ASN A 30 -10.27 -0.44 0.52
N GLY A 31 -9.10 -0.67 1.10
CA GLY A 31 -8.15 0.41 1.44
C GLY A 31 -7.71 1.24 0.23
N ILE A 32 -7.45 0.58 -0.90
CA ILE A 32 -7.12 1.22 -2.18
C ILE A 32 -8.35 1.97 -2.72
N ILE A 33 -9.51 1.32 -2.69
CA ILE A 33 -10.76 1.85 -3.25
C ILE A 33 -11.25 3.08 -2.47
N ALA A 34 -11.16 3.06 -1.15
CA ALA A 34 -11.52 4.18 -0.29
C ALA A 34 -10.65 5.42 -0.54
N THR A 35 -9.35 5.21 -0.77
CA THR A 35 -8.43 6.29 -1.14
C THR A 35 -8.81 6.87 -2.51
N VAL A 36 -9.02 6.02 -3.52
CA VAL A 36 -9.46 6.46 -4.85
C VAL A 36 -10.82 7.15 -4.82
N ARG A 37 -11.75 6.70 -3.96
CA ARG A 37 -13.05 7.36 -3.75
C ARG A 37 -12.87 8.79 -3.26
N THR A 38 -11.99 9.00 -2.29
CA THR A 38 -11.66 10.31 -1.76
C THR A 38 -11.05 11.21 -2.83
N LEU A 39 -10.09 10.69 -3.61
CA LEU A 39 -9.46 11.43 -4.70
C LEU A 39 -10.46 11.80 -5.80
N LEU A 40 -11.34 10.88 -6.19
CA LEU A 40 -12.36 11.12 -7.21
C LEU A 40 -13.31 12.25 -6.79
N GLN A 41 -13.69 12.31 -5.51
CA GLN A 41 -14.55 13.37 -4.97
C GLN A 41 -13.93 14.78 -5.03
N GLN A 42 -12.60 14.90 -5.12
CA GLN A 42 -11.94 16.20 -5.23
C GLN A 42 -12.27 16.91 -6.55
N ASN A 43 -12.34 16.16 -7.65
CA ASN A 43 -12.75 16.66 -8.97
C ASN A 43 -13.22 15.49 -9.86
N ASN A 44 -14.51 15.47 -10.20
CA ASN A 44 -15.17 14.39 -10.93
C ASN A 44 -15.99 14.94 -12.12
N PRO A 45 -15.33 15.43 -13.19
CA PRO A 45 -16.03 16.05 -14.32
C PRO A 45 -16.92 15.06 -15.09
N ASN A 46 -16.59 13.77 -15.01
CA ASN A 46 -17.32 12.68 -15.65
C ASN A 46 -18.50 12.16 -14.82
N GLU A 47 -18.77 12.70 -13.63
CA GLU A 47 -19.91 12.30 -12.78
C GLU A 47 -19.94 10.79 -12.50
N ILE A 48 -18.76 10.17 -12.36
CA ILE A 48 -18.61 8.76 -12.00
C ILE A 48 -19.14 8.57 -10.58
N GLN A 49 -20.01 7.59 -10.36
CA GLN A 49 -20.77 7.50 -9.10
C GLN A 49 -19.91 7.01 -7.93
N ASP A 50 -19.13 5.94 -8.15
CA ASP A 50 -18.23 5.36 -7.16
C ASP A 50 -17.12 4.58 -7.89
N PRO A 51 -15.87 4.57 -7.40
CA PRO A 51 -14.80 3.80 -8.04
C PRO A 51 -15.08 2.30 -8.11
N ILE A 52 -15.91 1.74 -7.22
CA ILE A 52 -16.27 0.31 -7.23
C ILE A 52 -16.85 -0.12 -8.58
N PHE A 53 -17.56 0.78 -9.27
CA PHE A 53 -18.15 0.52 -10.58
C PHE A 53 -17.11 0.19 -11.66
N GLY A 54 -15.86 0.66 -11.50
CA GLY A 54 -14.75 0.35 -12.38
C GLY A 54 -14.26 -1.09 -12.26
N LEU A 55 -14.45 -1.72 -11.10
CA LEU A 55 -14.01 -3.10 -10.84
C LEU A 55 -15.06 -4.13 -11.25
N LEU A 56 -16.27 -3.68 -11.63
CA LEU A 56 -17.35 -4.53 -12.12
C LEU A 56 -17.15 -4.93 -13.58
N GLY A 57 -17.77 -6.04 -13.95
CA GLY A 57 -18.06 -6.35 -15.35
C GLY A 57 -18.96 -5.29 -15.97
N ASN A 58 -18.81 -5.04 -17.28
CA ASN A 58 -19.41 -3.88 -17.96
C ASN A 58 -20.92 -3.71 -17.74
N ALA A 59 -21.67 -4.81 -17.69
CA ALA A 59 -23.12 -4.75 -17.45
C ALA A 59 -23.44 -4.03 -16.14
N ALA A 60 -22.76 -4.36 -15.04
CA ALA A 60 -22.97 -3.72 -13.75
C ALA A 60 -22.20 -2.38 -13.64
N GLY A 61 -20.97 -2.31 -14.18
CA GLY A 61 -20.15 -1.09 -14.17
C GLY A 61 -20.84 0.10 -14.84
N SER A 62 -21.64 -0.17 -15.87
CA SER A 62 -22.37 0.88 -16.59
C SER A 62 -23.39 1.65 -15.74
N ALA A 63 -23.86 1.09 -14.63
CA ALA A 63 -24.78 1.77 -13.73
C ALA A 63 -24.15 2.97 -13.00
N GLY A 64 -22.82 3.00 -12.87
CA GLY A 64 -22.07 4.07 -12.20
C GLY A 64 -21.07 4.80 -13.08
N GLN A 65 -21.04 4.53 -14.39
CA GLN A 65 -20.02 5.08 -15.31
C GLN A 65 -20.11 6.59 -15.55
N GLY A 66 -21.21 7.23 -15.14
CA GLY A 66 -21.44 8.65 -15.37
C GLY A 66 -21.42 8.97 -16.87
N LYS A 67 -20.57 9.92 -17.26
CA LYS A 67 -20.37 10.38 -18.65
C LYS A 67 -19.35 9.56 -19.43
N ILE A 68 -18.69 8.58 -18.81
CA ILE A 68 -17.81 7.67 -19.54
C ILE A 68 -18.67 6.88 -20.54
N THR A 69 -18.25 6.83 -21.80
CA THR A 69 -19.00 6.17 -22.88
C THR A 69 -18.50 4.75 -23.15
N ASN A 70 -17.20 4.52 -22.93
CA ASN A 70 -16.56 3.22 -23.10
C ASN A 70 -16.39 2.53 -21.75
N THR A 71 -17.29 1.60 -21.43
CA THR A 71 -17.27 0.89 -20.15
C THR A 71 -16.05 -0.03 -19.99
N ASP A 72 -15.44 -0.50 -21.09
CA ASP A 72 -14.17 -1.25 -21.02
C ASP A 72 -13.04 -0.40 -20.40
N CYS A 73 -13.14 0.92 -20.57
CA CYS A 73 -12.19 1.90 -20.07
C CYS A 73 -12.59 2.56 -18.75
N LEU A 74 -13.71 2.17 -18.13
CA LEU A 74 -14.20 2.82 -16.92
C LEU A 74 -13.18 2.81 -15.77
N GLN A 75 -12.55 1.67 -15.50
CA GLN A 75 -11.50 1.59 -14.48
C GLN A 75 -10.30 2.49 -14.79
N GLN A 76 -9.87 2.52 -16.07
CA GLN A 76 -8.79 3.41 -16.49
C GLN A 76 -9.17 4.87 -16.23
N ALA A 77 -10.37 5.27 -16.64
CA ALA A 77 -10.85 6.63 -16.46
C ALA A 77 -10.95 7.03 -14.97
N ILE A 78 -11.35 6.12 -14.09
CA ILE A 78 -11.37 6.33 -12.64
C ILE A 78 -9.96 6.53 -12.10
N ALA A 79 -9.04 5.61 -12.42
CA ALA A 79 -7.65 5.69 -11.99
C ALA A 79 -6.98 6.98 -12.50
N ASP A 80 -7.21 7.32 -13.76
CA ASP A 80 -6.62 8.48 -14.43
C ASP A 80 -7.13 9.80 -13.83
N GLN A 81 -8.43 9.88 -13.52
CA GLN A 81 -8.98 11.05 -12.84
C GLN A 81 -8.47 11.17 -11.40
N ALA A 82 -8.43 10.07 -10.64
CA ALA A 82 -7.93 10.06 -9.27
C ALA A 82 -6.44 10.43 -9.21
N PHE A 83 -5.63 9.89 -10.13
CA PHE A 83 -4.21 10.22 -10.24
C PHE A 83 -3.99 11.68 -10.62
N THR A 84 -4.80 12.23 -11.54
CA THR A 84 -4.77 13.66 -11.88
C THR A 84 -5.03 14.53 -10.65
N ASN A 85 -6.02 14.16 -9.84
CA ASN A 85 -6.37 14.90 -8.63
C ASN A 85 -5.25 14.81 -7.58
N ALA A 86 -4.68 13.62 -7.35
CA ALA A 86 -3.56 13.41 -6.45
C ALA A 86 -2.30 14.18 -6.89
N LYS A 87 -1.99 14.21 -8.19
CA LYS A 87 -0.90 15.03 -8.73
C LYS A 87 -1.12 16.51 -8.49
N ALA A 88 -2.35 17.00 -8.65
CA ALA A 88 -2.67 18.41 -8.44
C ALA A 88 -2.48 18.85 -6.97
N SER A 89 -2.66 17.93 -6.01
CA SER A 89 -2.42 18.18 -4.59
C SER A 89 -1.01 17.82 -4.10
N GLY A 90 -0.15 17.24 -4.95
CA GLY A 90 1.16 16.74 -4.53
C GLY A 90 1.08 15.51 -3.61
N ASP A 91 -0.04 14.79 -3.63
CA ASP A 91 -0.30 13.62 -2.80
C ASP A 91 0.32 12.38 -3.46
N VAL A 92 1.48 11.96 -2.96
CA VAL A 92 2.19 10.78 -3.49
C VAL A 92 1.46 9.49 -3.13
N ASP A 93 0.91 9.38 -1.93
CA ASP A 93 0.17 8.19 -1.50
C ASP A 93 -1.12 8.04 -2.33
N GLY A 94 -1.80 9.15 -2.63
CA GLY A 94 -2.93 9.18 -3.53
C GLY A 94 -2.56 8.82 -4.98
N GLN A 95 -1.39 9.24 -5.47
CA GLN A 95 -0.88 8.81 -6.78
C GLN A 95 -0.66 7.29 -6.80
N VAL A 96 -0.02 6.74 -5.75
CA VAL A 96 0.20 5.29 -5.62
C VAL A 96 -1.11 4.53 -5.57
N ALA A 97 -2.09 4.97 -4.78
CA ALA A 97 -3.40 4.31 -4.69
C ALA A 97 -4.13 4.30 -6.04
N ALA A 98 -4.04 5.38 -6.83
CA ALA A 98 -4.63 5.42 -8.16
C ALA A 98 -3.93 4.47 -9.15
N LEU A 99 -2.60 4.34 -9.08
CA LEU A 99 -1.84 3.36 -9.87
C LEU A 99 -2.17 1.92 -9.46
N GLN A 100 -2.27 1.64 -8.16
CA GLN A 100 -2.70 0.35 -7.64
C GLN A 100 -4.10 -0.01 -8.12
N PHE A 101 -5.05 0.93 -8.02
CA PHE A 101 -6.42 0.74 -8.51
C PHE A 101 -6.47 0.45 -10.00
N ARG A 102 -5.60 1.07 -10.81
CA ARG A 102 -5.49 0.78 -12.25
C ARG A 102 -5.09 -0.68 -12.50
N ALA A 103 -4.23 -1.23 -11.63
CA ALA A 103 -3.78 -2.59 -11.76
C ALA A 103 -4.82 -3.61 -11.27
N LEU A 104 -5.68 -3.30 -10.30
CA LEU A 104 -6.62 -4.28 -9.73
C LEU A 104 -7.41 -5.07 -10.78
N GLU A 105 -7.72 -6.32 -10.49
CA GLU A 105 -8.54 -7.18 -11.35
C GLU A 105 -9.95 -6.59 -11.52
N ARG A 106 -10.46 -6.62 -12.75
CA ARG A 106 -11.88 -6.37 -13.03
C ARG A 106 -12.63 -7.70 -13.07
N ASN A 107 -13.71 -7.78 -12.32
CA ASN A 107 -14.58 -8.94 -12.28
C ASN A 107 -15.30 -9.15 -13.62
N THR A 108 -15.22 -10.36 -14.18
CA THR A 108 -15.88 -10.72 -15.45
C THR A 108 -17.17 -11.52 -15.26
N GLY A 109 -17.51 -11.87 -14.01
CA GLY A 109 -18.69 -12.67 -13.67
C GLY A 109 -18.55 -14.16 -14.03
N SER A 110 -17.37 -14.64 -14.37
CA SER A 110 -17.08 -16.05 -14.66
C SER A 110 -15.62 -16.39 -14.39
N VAL A 111 -15.40 -17.46 -13.64
CA VAL A 111 -14.04 -17.93 -13.32
C VAL A 111 -13.31 -18.33 -14.59
N GLY A 112 -12.12 -17.78 -14.78
CA GLY A 112 -11.23 -18.04 -15.91
C GLY A 112 -11.51 -17.18 -17.15
N LEU A 113 -12.49 -16.28 -17.11
CA LEU A 113 -12.75 -15.35 -18.19
C LEU A 113 -11.86 -14.12 -18.04
N ALA A 114 -10.96 -13.92 -19.00
CA ALA A 114 -10.13 -12.73 -19.10
C ALA A 114 -10.99 -11.47 -19.30
N SER A 115 -10.60 -10.40 -18.61
CA SER A 115 -11.22 -9.08 -18.70
C SER A 115 -10.84 -8.38 -19.99
N VAL A 116 -11.80 -7.75 -20.65
CA VAL A 116 -11.54 -6.93 -21.84
C VAL A 116 -10.65 -5.74 -21.46
N LEU A 117 -9.55 -5.56 -22.18
CA LEU A 117 -8.61 -4.46 -21.96
C LEU A 117 -9.17 -3.15 -22.52
N CYS A 118 -8.95 -2.06 -21.80
CA CYS A 118 -9.18 -0.72 -22.33
C CYS A 118 -8.18 -0.43 -23.47
N THR A 119 -8.67 0.14 -24.57
CA THR A 119 -7.85 0.50 -25.74
C THR A 119 -7.66 2.01 -25.91
N GLU A 120 -8.18 2.82 -24.98
CA GLU A 120 -8.01 4.27 -24.99
C GLU A 120 -6.71 4.68 -24.31
N THR A 121 -6.20 5.85 -24.68
CA THR A 121 -5.00 6.42 -24.06
C THR A 121 -5.39 7.21 -22.82
N ALA A 122 -4.81 6.88 -21.67
CA ALA A 122 -5.01 7.67 -20.45
C ALA A 122 -4.30 9.03 -20.58
N VAL A 123 -4.80 10.05 -19.87
CA VAL A 123 -4.16 11.37 -19.82
C VAL A 123 -2.80 11.29 -19.13
N ASN A 124 -2.70 10.48 -18.08
CA ASN A 124 -1.48 10.31 -17.32
C ASN A 124 -0.66 9.12 -17.86
N PRO A 125 0.59 9.33 -18.28
CA PRO A 125 1.42 8.26 -18.85
C PRO A 125 1.69 7.13 -17.85
N GLU A 126 1.75 7.44 -16.56
CA GLU A 126 1.93 6.46 -15.48
C GLU A 126 0.73 5.50 -15.41
N VAL A 127 -0.49 6.02 -15.52
CA VAL A 127 -1.72 5.22 -15.58
C VAL A 127 -1.83 4.47 -16.91
N ASN A 128 -1.43 5.11 -18.02
CA ASN A 128 -1.46 4.51 -19.35
C ASN A 128 -0.50 3.31 -19.50
N ALA A 129 0.59 3.28 -18.72
CA ALA A 129 1.55 2.18 -18.73
C ALA A 129 1.01 0.90 -18.08
N ILE A 130 -0.06 0.99 -17.29
CA ILE A 130 -0.60 -0.10 -16.48
C ILE A 130 -1.90 -0.61 -17.10
N SER A 131 -2.00 -1.93 -17.27
CA SER A 131 -3.26 -2.64 -17.52
C SER A 131 -3.77 -3.31 -16.25
N GLN A 132 -5.04 -3.74 -16.26
CA GLN A 132 -5.62 -4.48 -15.16
C GLN A 132 -5.15 -5.94 -15.11
N HIS A 133 -5.07 -6.50 -13.90
CA HIS A 133 -4.92 -7.93 -13.67
C HIS A 133 -6.05 -8.69 -14.38
N GLN A 134 -5.73 -9.90 -14.78
CA GLN A 134 -6.67 -10.86 -15.35
C GLN A 134 -7.09 -11.86 -14.29
N ASP A 135 -8.26 -12.45 -14.49
CA ASP A 135 -8.77 -13.54 -13.66
C ASP A 135 -7.67 -14.61 -13.48
N PRO A 136 -7.33 -15.00 -12.24
CA PRO A 136 -6.20 -15.87 -11.94
C PRO A 136 -6.36 -17.29 -12.53
N ALA A 137 -7.58 -17.73 -12.85
CA ALA A 137 -7.85 -18.98 -13.55
C ALA A 137 -7.83 -18.85 -15.09
N SER A 138 -7.63 -17.64 -15.63
CA SER A 138 -7.54 -17.42 -17.07
C SER A 138 -6.20 -17.89 -17.65
N THR A 139 -6.15 -18.04 -18.97
CA THR A 139 -4.95 -18.55 -19.65
C THR A 139 -3.79 -17.55 -19.50
N ASN A 140 -2.64 -18.02 -19.02
CA ASN A 140 -1.43 -17.21 -18.76
C ASN A 140 -1.61 -16.10 -17.70
N ALA A 141 -2.62 -16.18 -16.84
CA ALA A 141 -2.89 -15.15 -15.83
C ALA A 141 -1.66 -14.84 -14.96
N ALA A 142 -1.02 -15.85 -14.36
CA ALA A 142 0.13 -15.65 -13.49
C ALA A 142 1.30 -14.88 -14.16
N ALA A 143 1.60 -15.17 -15.43
CA ALA A 143 2.64 -14.45 -16.16
C ALA A 143 2.21 -13.02 -16.52
N THR A 144 0.95 -12.84 -16.87
CA THR A 144 0.37 -11.54 -17.25
C THR A 144 0.28 -10.61 -16.04
N ASN A 145 -0.26 -11.11 -14.93
CA ASN A 145 -0.40 -10.41 -13.67
C ASN A 145 0.96 -10.04 -13.08
N LYS A 146 1.94 -10.96 -13.12
CA LYS A 146 3.34 -10.63 -12.76
C LYS A 146 3.88 -9.45 -13.57
N ALA A 147 3.71 -9.46 -14.89
CA ALA A 147 4.19 -8.37 -15.74
C ALA A 147 3.51 -7.03 -15.38
N ILE A 148 2.22 -7.07 -15.04
CA ILE A 148 1.46 -5.90 -14.57
C ILE A 148 2.02 -5.39 -13.24
N VAL A 149 2.24 -6.25 -12.24
CA VAL A 149 2.81 -5.85 -10.93
C VAL A 149 4.20 -5.25 -11.09
N LEU A 150 5.06 -5.83 -11.95
CA LEU A 150 6.39 -5.29 -12.17
C LEU A 150 6.36 -3.94 -12.91
N GLU A 151 5.40 -3.72 -13.81
CA GLU A 151 5.23 -2.42 -14.43
C GLU A 151 4.64 -1.39 -13.45
N LEU A 152 3.64 -1.78 -12.66
CA LEU A 152 3.09 -0.99 -11.56
C LEU A 152 4.19 -0.54 -10.60
N ALA A 153 5.07 -1.44 -10.18
CA ALA A 153 6.20 -1.12 -9.30
C ALA A 153 7.10 -0.03 -9.88
N LYS A 154 7.37 -0.04 -11.19
CA LYS A 154 8.12 1.03 -11.86
C LYS A 154 7.37 2.34 -11.85
N GLN A 155 6.05 2.33 -12.07
CA GLN A 155 5.26 3.57 -12.04
C GLN A 155 5.13 4.13 -10.61
N ILE A 156 5.02 3.27 -9.61
CA ILE A 156 5.08 3.69 -8.20
C ILE A 156 6.44 4.31 -7.88
N ALA A 157 7.55 3.67 -8.30
CA ALA A 157 8.89 4.24 -8.15
C ALA A 157 9.03 5.59 -8.85
N SER A 158 8.46 5.72 -10.05
CA SER A 158 8.55 6.93 -10.87
C SER A 158 7.76 8.11 -10.31
N VAL A 159 6.82 7.90 -9.39
CA VAL A 159 6.14 9.00 -8.66
C VAL A 159 6.73 9.23 -7.26
N GLY A 160 7.76 8.48 -6.88
CA GLY A 160 8.42 8.58 -5.57
C GLY A 160 7.79 7.75 -4.45
N GLY A 161 6.86 6.84 -4.78
CA GLY A 161 6.28 5.88 -3.83
C GLY A 161 7.15 4.64 -3.60
N ASP A 162 6.79 3.83 -2.60
CA ASP A 162 7.45 2.55 -2.32
C ASP A 162 7.02 1.48 -3.35
N PRO A 163 7.92 0.97 -4.21
CA PRO A 163 7.56 0.03 -5.26
C PRO A 163 6.99 -1.30 -4.75
N THR A 164 7.30 -1.69 -3.51
CA THR A 164 6.78 -2.93 -2.90
C THR A 164 5.26 -2.87 -2.68
N LEU A 165 4.68 -1.66 -2.64
CA LEU A 165 3.23 -1.47 -2.58
C LEU A 165 2.52 -2.03 -3.82
N ALA A 166 3.23 -2.34 -4.91
CA ALA A 166 2.65 -3.07 -6.04
C ALA A 166 2.16 -4.48 -5.67
N LEU A 167 2.75 -5.13 -4.64
CA LEU A 167 2.32 -6.46 -4.19
C LEU A 167 0.90 -6.46 -3.62
N LYS A 168 0.44 -5.31 -3.10
CA LYS A 168 -0.92 -5.16 -2.56
C LYS A 168 -2.02 -5.23 -3.63
N THR A 169 -1.69 -5.36 -4.92
CA THR A 169 -2.69 -5.54 -5.99
C THR A 169 -2.84 -6.99 -6.44
N GLY A 170 -2.19 -7.93 -5.73
CA GLY A 170 -2.26 -9.35 -6.04
C GLY A 170 -3.69 -9.88 -6.12
N THR A 171 -3.84 -10.98 -6.83
CA THR A 171 -5.15 -11.63 -7.03
C THR A 171 -5.43 -12.71 -5.99
N PHE A 172 -6.61 -13.32 -6.06
CA PHE A 172 -6.91 -14.53 -5.29
C PHE A 172 -6.23 -15.75 -5.91
N ALA A 173 -6.15 -16.86 -5.17
CA ALA A 173 -5.80 -18.14 -5.77
C ALA A 173 -6.76 -18.49 -6.92
N PRO A 174 -6.29 -19.10 -8.03
CA PRO A 174 -7.14 -19.47 -9.16
C PRO A 174 -8.37 -20.27 -8.75
N GLY A 175 -9.55 -19.83 -9.18
CA GLY A 175 -10.81 -20.56 -8.98
C GLY A 175 -10.98 -21.76 -9.91
N ASN A 176 -12.06 -22.52 -9.70
CA ASN A 176 -12.43 -23.62 -10.60
C ASN A 176 -13.21 -23.11 -11.82
N ILE A 177 -12.69 -23.35 -13.02
CA ILE A 177 -13.40 -23.03 -14.27
C ILE A 177 -14.75 -23.78 -14.31
N GLY A 178 -15.82 -23.04 -14.62
CA GLY A 178 -17.19 -23.57 -14.62
C GLY A 178 -17.90 -23.52 -13.27
N ASP A 179 -17.31 -22.87 -12.25
CA ASP A 179 -18.00 -22.52 -11.01
C ASP A 179 -19.31 -21.76 -11.32
N PRO A 180 -20.49 -22.30 -10.95
CA PRO A 180 -21.78 -21.70 -11.29
C PRO A 180 -22.04 -20.37 -10.58
N THR A 181 -21.28 -20.05 -9.53
CA THR A 181 -21.39 -18.76 -8.83
C THR A 181 -20.59 -17.66 -9.52
N GLY A 182 -19.56 -18.03 -10.31
CA GLY A 182 -18.61 -17.11 -10.90
C GLY A 182 -17.70 -16.40 -9.87
N LYS A 183 -17.73 -16.82 -8.59
CA LYS A 183 -17.02 -16.16 -7.50
C LYS A 183 -15.59 -16.66 -7.32
N GLY A 184 -15.27 -17.89 -7.72
CA GLY A 184 -13.94 -18.46 -7.49
C GLY A 184 -13.58 -18.44 -6.00
N ASN A 185 -12.32 -18.11 -5.69
CA ASN A 185 -11.83 -18.01 -4.31
C ASN A 185 -11.92 -16.60 -3.72
N GLY A 186 -12.68 -15.70 -4.36
CA GLY A 186 -12.85 -14.33 -3.90
C GLY A 186 -13.56 -14.22 -2.56
N CYS A 187 -13.37 -13.09 -1.89
CA CYS A 187 -14.10 -12.71 -0.68
C CYS A 187 -14.97 -11.49 -0.94
N ASP A 188 -15.99 -11.34 -0.10
CA ASP A 188 -17.17 -10.51 -0.38
C ASP A 188 -17.61 -9.63 0.79
N THR A 189 -16.86 -9.69 1.89
CA THR A 189 -17.20 -8.94 3.09
C THR A 189 -16.75 -7.50 2.91
N ASP A 190 -17.71 -6.58 3.00
CA ASP A 190 -17.41 -5.15 3.11
C ASP A 190 -16.77 -4.92 4.47
N GLU A 191 -15.44 -4.92 4.47
CA GLU A 191 -14.62 -4.63 5.63
C GLU A 191 -14.04 -3.24 5.40
N ALA A 192 -14.56 -2.28 6.18
CA ALA A 192 -14.33 -0.85 6.00
C ALA A 192 -12.85 -0.43 6.05
N ASP A 193 -11.98 -1.32 6.52
CA ASP A 193 -10.53 -1.13 6.65
C ASP A 193 -9.81 -1.51 5.32
N GLU A 194 -8.88 -2.47 5.37
CA GLU A 194 -8.00 -2.81 4.24
C GLU A 194 -8.73 -3.57 3.11
N GLY A 195 -9.76 -4.32 3.47
CA GLY A 195 -10.52 -5.20 2.58
C GLY A 195 -10.30 -6.68 2.86
N CYS A 196 -11.28 -7.49 2.49
CA CYS A 196 -11.34 -8.89 2.94
C CYS A 196 -10.19 -9.78 2.42
N ILE A 197 -9.49 -9.39 1.35
CA ILE A 197 -8.37 -10.19 0.82
C ILE A 197 -7.19 -10.19 1.79
N PHE A 198 -7.02 -9.09 2.53
CA PHE A 198 -5.96 -8.92 3.51
C PHE A 198 -6.35 -9.54 4.85
N THR A 199 -7.54 -9.23 5.35
CA THR A 199 -8.01 -9.69 6.66
C THR A 199 -8.21 -11.21 6.73
N GLN A 200 -8.53 -11.84 5.59
CA GLN A 200 -8.67 -13.29 5.48
C GLN A 200 -7.41 -13.97 4.94
N ASN A 201 -6.32 -13.22 4.70
CA ASN A 201 -5.05 -13.73 4.17
C ASN A 201 -5.23 -14.55 2.87
N LEU A 202 -5.97 -13.98 1.93
CA LEU A 202 -6.32 -14.58 0.64
C LEU A 202 -5.48 -14.02 -0.53
N LEU A 203 -4.68 -12.98 -0.27
CA LEU A 203 -3.81 -12.36 -1.26
C LEU A 203 -2.78 -13.36 -1.76
N VAL A 204 -2.72 -13.52 -3.09
CA VAL A 204 -1.61 -14.19 -3.77
C VAL A 204 -0.80 -13.13 -4.49
N GLU A 205 0.42 -12.93 -4.03
CA GLU A 205 1.34 -11.99 -4.67
C GLU A 205 1.77 -12.52 -6.05
N ASP A 206 1.59 -11.70 -7.08
CA ASP A 206 1.95 -12.05 -8.46
C ASP A 206 3.45 -11.85 -8.76
N ALA A 207 4.21 -11.23 -7.84
CA ALA A 207 5.66 -11.05 -7.91
C ALA A 207 6.29 -11.15 -6.51
N THR A 208 7.61 -11.22 -6.44
CA THR A 208 8.37 -11.17 -5.19
C THR A 208 9.04 -9.81 -4.99
N ASP A 209 9.38 -9.47 -3.75
CA ASP A 209 10.19 -8.28 -3.42
C ASP A 209 11.49 -8.18 -4.23
N ALA A 210 12.14 -9.32 -4.48
CA ALA A 210 13.37 -9.40 -5.26
C ALA A 210 13.13 -9.06 -6.74
N GLU A 211 12.02 -9.53 -7.31
CA GLU A 211 11.63 -9.20 -8.68
C GLU A 211 11.24 -7.72 -8.81
N ILE A 212 10.54 -7.15 -7.82
CA ILE A 212 10.25 -5.72 -7.75
C ILE A 212 11.54 -4.91 -7.68
N SER A 213 12.43 -5.25 -6.77
CA SER A 213 13.73 -4.58 -6.60
C SER A 213 14.54 -4.60 -7.89
N ALA A 214 14.53 -5.73 -8.61
CA ALA A 214 15.18 -5.86 -9.90
C ALA A 214 14.51 -5.01 -11.00
N ALA A 215 13.17 -4.95 -11.03
CA ALA A 215 12.42 -4.18 -12.02
C ALA A 215 12.62 -2.66 -11.88
N VAL A 216 12.84 -2.16 -10.66
CA VAL A 216 12.96 -0.72 -10.38
C VAL A 216 14.39 -0.21 -10.30
N ALA A 217 15.41 -1.07 -10.44
CA ALA A 217 16.83 -0.74 -10.27
C ALA A 217 17.37 0.40 -11.18
N GLY A 218 16.60 0.87 -12.16
CA GLY A 218 16.93 2.01 -13.02
C GLY A 218 15.85 3.09 -13.10
N VAL A 219 14.84 3.04 -12.23
CA VAL A 219 13.76 4.03 -12.22
C VAL A 219 14.13 5.14 -11.24
N SER A 220 14.27 6.35 -11.74
CA SER A 220 14.47 7.54 -10.91
C SER A 220 13.13 8.22 -10.65
N ALA A 221 12.80 8.46 -9.40
CA ALA A 221 11.72 9.38 -9.04
C ALA A 221 12.04 10.80 -9.51
N PRO A 222 11.04 11.66 -9.78
CA PRO A 222 11.26 13.06 -10.07
C PRO A 222 11.96 13.70 -8.88
N THR A 223 13.13 14.27 -9.12
CA THR A 223 13.75 15.22 -8.19
C THR A 223 12.84 16.44 -8.10
N GLY A 224 11.94 16.45 -7.11
CA GLY A 224 11.15 17.62 -6.76
C GLY A 224 12.05 18.80 -6.43
N VAL A 225 11.74 19.94 -7.05
CA VAL A 225 12.43 21.22 -6.87
C VAL A 225 12.25 21.77 -5.44
N ALA A 226 13.41 22.03 -4.80
CA ALA A 226 13.71 22.96 -3.71
C ALA A 226 12.81 23.00 -2.44
N ALA A 227 13.36 22.48 -1.34
CA ALA A 227 13.36 23.21 -0.07
C ALA A 227 14.73 23.89 0.09
N ASP A 228 14.73 25.22 0.13
CA ASP A 228 15.89 26.05 0.42
C ASP A 228 16.33 25.86 1.89
N ALA A 229 17.59 25.47 2.09
CA ALA A 229 18.38 25.79 3.28
C ALA A 229 19.88 25.61 2.96
N ALA A 230 20.48 26.72 2.49
CA ALA A 230 21.85 27.20 2.73
C ALA A 230 23.01 26.20 2.91
N GLY A 231 24.04 26.38 2.06
CA GLY A 231 25.43 26.00 2.38
C GLY A 231 26.18 25.41 1.20
N GLY A 232 26.74 26.27 0.35
CA GLY A 232 27.35 25.88 -0.92
C GLY A 232 28.63 25.07 -0.82
N SER A 233 29.03 24.51 -1.96
CA SER A 233 30.31 24.82 -2.60
C SER A 233 30.42 24.02 -3.89
N THR A 234 30.50 24.74 -5.00
CA THR A 234 30.89 24.22 -6.30
C THR A 234 32.26 23.56 -6.22
N THR A 235 32.44 22.35 -6.73
CA THR A 235 33.68 22.00 -7.42
C THR A 235 33.52 20.81 -8.36
N VAL A 236 34.03 21.06 -9.57
CA VAL A 236 34.21 20.16 -10.70
C VAL A 236 35.12 18.99 -10.29
N SER A 237 34.71 17.75 -10.58
CA SER A 237 35.64 16.61 -10.60
C SER A 237 36.24 16.46 -11.99
N ALA A 238 37.51 16.83 -12.11
CA ALA A 238 38.40 16.34 -13.15
C ALA A 238 39.45 15.44 -12.50
N THR A 239 39.57 14.24 -13.04
CA THR A 239 40.55 13.19 -12.75
C THR A 239 42.00 13.70 -12.84
N ILE A 240 42.87 13.32 -11.90
CA ILE A 240 44.19 12.69 -12.16
C ILE A 240 44.93 12.36 -10.83
N THR A 241 45.64 11.24 -10.92
CA THR A 241 46.36 10.37 -10.00
C THR A 241 47.54 10.92 -9.19
N CYS A 242 47.74 10.26 -8.03
CA CYS A 242 48.97 9.88 -7.32
C CYS A 242 49.98 10.96 -6.89
N ASN A 243 50.18 11.11 -5.56
CA ASN A 243 51.46 10.75 -4.91
C ASN A 243 51.34 10.77 -3.37
N ALA A 244 51.92 9.77 -2.71
CA ALA A 244 51.90 9.58 -1.27
C ALA A 244 53.15 10.19 -0.57
N SER A 245 52.90 10.71 0.65
CA SER A 245 53.81 10.81 1.82
C SER A 245 54.92 11.88 1.84
N PRO A 246 55.44 12.29 3.02
CA PRO A 246 54.75 12.59 4.30
C PRO A 246 55.21 13.92 4.96
N THR A 247 54.63 14.20 6.13
CA THR A 247 55.21 14.93 7.30
C THR A 247 54.82 16.40 7.46
N ALA A 248 54.05 16.71 8.51
CA ALA A 248 54.42 17.69 9.52
C ALA A 248 53.42 17.62 10.70
N ALA A 249 53.99 17.37 11.89
CA ALA A 249 53.33 17.52 13.16
C ALA A 249 53.11 19.00 13.50
N ALA A 250 52.01 19.32 14.18
CA ALA A 250 51.94 20.47 15.07
C ALA A 250 50.92 20.21 16.17
N THR A 251 51.47 19.77 17.29
CA THR A 251 50.92 19.73 18.64
C THR A 251 50.40 21.11 19.06
N THR A 252 49.15 21.20 19.52
CA THR A 252 48.70 22.30 20.38
C THR A 252 47.96 21.73 21.59
N THR A 253 48.70 21.65 22.68
CA THR A 253 48.21 21.45 24.05
C THR A 253 47.60 22.75 24.57
N THR A 254 46.33 22.72 24.94
CA THR A 254 45.77 23.64 25.96
C THR A 254 45.14 22.82 27.08
N THR A 255 45.68 23.04 28.26
CA THR A 255 45.37 22.41 29.53
C THR A 255 44.13 23.01 30.20
N SER A 256 43.42 22.11 30.89
CA SER A 256 42.72 22.29 32.17
C SER A 256 41.46 23.15 32.24
N ALA A 257 40.34 22.48 32.56
CA ALA A 257 39.73 22.61 33.88
C ALA A 257 38.72 21.46 34.11
N ALA A 258 38.97 20.67 35.16
CA ALA A 258 38.02 19.75 35.75
C ALA A 258 37.57 20.32 37.09
N ILE A 259 36.27 20.32 37.37
CA ILE A 259 35.73 20.47 38.73
C ILE A 259 34.45 19.61 38.82
N GLU A 260 34.60 18.46 39.51
CA GLU A 260 33.73 17.85 40.54
C GLU A 260 32.20 17.72 40.31
N ALA A 261 31.47 16.80 40.94
CA ALA A 261 31.72 15.65 41.81
C ALA A 261 30.35 14.92 41.85
N THR A 262 30.32 13.62 41.62
CA THR A 262 30.22 12.58 42.66
C THR A 262 28.85 12.50 43.33
N THR A 263 28.15 11.44 42.94
CA THR A 263 27.05 10.79 43.64
C THR A 263 27.56 10.01 44.86
N THR A 264 26.77 9.99 45.94
CA THR A 264 26.77 8.96 47.00
C THR A 264 25.30 8.62 47.26
N SER A 265 24.76 7.51 46.79
CA SER A 265 24.91 6.10 47.24
C SER A 265 24.28 5.80 48.59
N SER A 266 23.26 4.93 48.58
CA SER A 266 23.06 3.74 49.44
C SER A 266 21.62 3.21 49.21
N SER A 267 21.44 2.09 48.47
CA SER A 267 21.34 0.69 48.96
C SER A 267 19.97 0.41 49.63
N THR A 268 19.20 -0.66 49.36
CA THR A 268 19.55 -2.06 49.02
C THR A 268 18.26 -2.88 48.74
N THR A 269 18.32 -3.74 47.71
CA THR A 269 17.79 -5.15 47.57
C THR A 269 16.27 -5.38 47.52
N SER A 270 15.66 -6.10 46.56
CA SER A 270 15.98 -7.44 46.00
C SER A 270 15.42 -7.59 44.56
N THR A 271 16.21 -7.84 43.50
CA THR A 271 16.60 -9.14 42.86
C THR A 271 15.45 -10.12 42.57
N THR A 272 15.24 -10.76 41.41
CA THR A 272 15.85 -10.91 40.05
C THR A 272 14.84 -11.80 39.28
N THR A 273 14.61 -11.74 37.96
CA THR A 273 15.53 -12.15 36.89
C THR A 273 14.99 -11.68 35.54
N ALA A 274 15.80 -10.89 34.83
CA ALA A 274 15.71 -10.63 33.40
C ALA A 274 17.09 -10.93 32.79
N THR A 275 17.11 -11.63 31.66
CA THR A 275 18.25 -11.80 30.74
C THR A 275 17.63 -12.23 29.41
N THR A 276 17.92 -11.65 28.24
CA THR A 276 19.02 -10.82 27.78
C THR A 276 18.51 -9.83 26.73
N THR A 277 18.55 -8.53 27.03
CA THR A 277 18.55 -7.45 26.05
C THR A 277 19.99 -7.23 25.57
N THR A 278 20.21 -7.37 24.27
CA THR A 278 21.40 -6.82 23.64
C THR A 278 21.04 -5.44 23.11
N SER A 279 21.17 -4.43 23.97
CA SER A 279 21.21 -3.03 23.55
C SER A 279 22.52 -2.78 22.80
N ASN A 280 22.43 -2.50 21.51
CA ASN A 280 23.48 -1.76 20.81
C ASN A 280 23.05 -0.30 20.72
N ASN A 281 23.59 0.50 21.64
CA ASN A 281 23.49 1.95 21.61
C ASN A 281 24.65 2.48 20.76
N ASN A 282 24.36 3.03 19.58
CA ASN A 282 25.23 3.99 18.92
C ASN A 282 24.38 5.21 18.57
N THR A 283 24.73 6.36 19.14
CA THR A 283 24.09 7.66 18.94
C THR A 283 24.42 8.27 17.57
N SER A 284 24.06 7.55 16.51
CA SER A 284 23.51 8.11 15.29
C SER A 284 22.04 7.68 15.30
N GLY A 285 21.25 8.45 16.04
CA GLY A 285 20.01 8.01 16.71
C GLY A 285 18.99 7.31 15.82
N ASN A 286 18.26 6.39 16.44
CA ASN A 286 17.04 5.81 15.87
C ASN A 286 16.15 6.94 15.35
N LEU A 287 15.83 6.87 14.05
CA LEU A 287 15.00 7.85 13.35
C LEU A 287 13.51 7.53 13.49
N GLN A 288 13.15 6.32 13.96
CA GLN A 288 11.79 5.97 14.31
C GLN A 288 11.41 6.61 15.64
N THR A 289 10.62 7.68 15.58
CA THR A 289 10.20 8.50 16.72
C THR A 289 8.94 7.97 17.39
N PHE A 290 8.17 7.11 16.71
CA PHE A 290 7.00 6.47 17.30
C PHE A 290 7.41 5.53 18.44
N THR A 291 6.77 5.69 19.60
CA THR A 291 7.09 4.94 20.82
C THR A 291 5.94 4.07 21.32
N GLY A 292 4.78 4.09 20.65
CA GLY A 292 3.68 3.18 20.97
C GLY A 292 4.13 1.73 20.81
N ALA A 293 3.69 0.85 21.71
CA ALA A 293 4.08 -0.56 21.69
C ALA A 293 2.97 -1.46 22.24
N LEU A 294 1.93 -1.69 21.43
CA LEU A 294 0.77 -2.49 21.83
C LEU A 294 1.21 -3.95 21.97
N GLY A 295 0.79 -4.60 23.06
CA GLY A 295 1.29 -5.93 23.39
C GLY A 295 2.81 -5.99 23.67
N GLY A 296 3.46 -4.85 23.90
CA GLY A 296 4.92 -4.77 24.10
C GLY A 296 5.75 -4.85 22.81
N ILE A 297 5.10 -4.77 21.64
CA ILE A 297 5.77 -4.82 20.33
C ILE A 297 6.10 -3.39 19.87
N SER A 298 7.38 -3.04 19.88
CA SER A 298 7.85 -1.72 19.39
C SER A 298 8.25 -1.77 17.92
N ALA A 299 8.09 -0.64 17.22
CA ALA A 299 8.60 -0.48 15.87
C ALA A 299 10.13 -0.65 15.83
N PRO A 300 10.68 -1.45 14.90
CA PRO A 300 12.12 -1.64 14.79
C PRO A 300 12.83 -0.32 14.51
N ALA A 301 14.05 -0.18 15.03
CA ALA A 301 14.82 1.05 14.85
C ALA A 301 15.14 1.30 13.37
N VAL A 302 14.98 2.55 12.95
CA VAL A 302 15.47 3.03 11.66
C VAL A 302 16.80 3.73 11.90
N THR A 303 17.85 3.26 11.25
CA THR A 303 19.18 3.85 11.37
C THR A 303 19.72 4.27 10.01
N LYS A 304 20.52 5.34 9.99
CA LYS A 304 21.19 5.77 8.75
C LYS A 304 22.48 4.97 8.54
N SER A 305 22.64 4.35 7.38
CA SER A 305 23.83 3.61 6.97
C SER A 305 24.32 4.10 5.60
N GLY A 306 25.36 4.95 5.62
CA GLY A 306 25.82 5.63 4.41
C GLY A 306 24.73 6.53 3.80
N ASN A 307 24.38 6.25 2.54
CA ASN A 307 23.31 6.96 1.81
C ASN A 307 21.93 6.32 2.01
N ASN A 308 21.84 5.20 2.72
CA ASN A 308 20.60 4.44 2.91
C ASN A 308 20.09 4.54 4.35
N PHE A 309 18.85 4.13 4.53
CA PHE A 309 18.18 3.93 5.80
C PHE A 309 17.94 2.43 6.00
N VAL A 310 18.20 1.93 7.20
CA VAL A 310 18.14 0.51 7.53
C VAL A 310 17.15 0.28 8.64
N THR A 311 16.24 -0.65 8.42
CA THR A 311 15.33 -1.20 9.44
C THR A 311 15.10 -2.68 9.15
N ASP A 312 14.98 -3.51 10.18
CA ASP A 312 14.66 -4.94 10.04
C ASP A 312 15.50 -5.69 8.97
N ASN A 313 16.80 -5.41 8.90
CA ASN A 313 17.75 -5.94 7.90
C ASN A 313 17.46 -5.56 6.43
N SER A 314 16.52 -4.65 6.18
CA SER A 314 16.20 -4.09 4.86
C SER A 314 16.84 -2.71 4.66
N ASN A 315 17.21 -2.38 3.42
CA ASN A 315 17.82 -1.10 3.03
C ASN A 315 16.86 -0.28 2.16
N PHE A 316 16.73 1.01 2.49
CA PHE A 316 15.86 1.95 1.81
C PHE A 316 16.63 3.20 1.41
N VAL A 317 16.30 3.77 0.25
CA VAL A 317 16.93 5.00 -0.27
C VAL A 317 16.30 6.27 0.34
N THR A 318 15.09 6.18 0.89
CA THR A 318 14.39 7.29 1.56
C THR A 318 14.07 6.95 3.02
N ILE A 319 14.02 7.98 3.86
CA ILE A 319 13.70 7.82 5.30
C ILE A 319 12.24 7.39 5.49
N ASN A 320 11.31 7.93 4.70
CA ASN A 320 9.89 7.61 4.81
C ASN A 320 9.60 6.14 4.52
N ALA A 321 10.27 5.54 3.52
CA ALA A 321 10.11 4.11 3.24
C ALA A 321 10.63 3.24 4.40
N ALA A 322 11.77 3.62 5.00
CA ALA A 322 12.28 2.91 6.17
C ALA A 322 11.38 3.07 7.41
N LEU A 323 10.78 4.25 7.62
CA LEU A 323 9.82 4.49 8.70
C LEU A 323 8.52 3.70 8.46
N GLY A 324 7.98 3.71 7.24
CA GLY A 324 6.83 2.92 6.84
C GLY A 324 7.05 1.43 7.09
N ARG A 325 8.17 0.88 6.61
CA ARG A 325 8.53 -0.52 6.87
C ARG A 325 8.67 -0.83 8.36
N SER A 326 9.25 0.09 9.14
CA SER A 326 9.36 -0.05 10.59
C SER A 326 7.97 -0.18 11.25
N CYS A 327 6.99 0.61 10.81
CA CYS A 327 5.60 0.49 11.26
C CYS A 327 4.94 -0.82 10.79
N ASP A 328 5.10 -1.19 9.52
CA ASP A 328 4.54 -2.45 9.00
C ASP A 328 5.09 -3.69 9.74
N VAL A 329 6.37 -3.68 10.11
CA VAL A 329 6.96 -4.78 10.90
C VAL A 329 6.38 -4.80 12.33
N GLN A 330 6.19 -3.64 12.95
CA GLN A 330 5.52 -3.53 14.25
C GLN A 330 4.11 -4.13 14.17
N HIS A 331 3.36 -3.73 13.16
CA HIS A 331 2.00 -4.17 12.93
C HIS A 331 1.92 -5.69 12.80
N ASN A 332 2.72 -6.28 11.90
CA ASN A 332 2.71 -7.72 11.68
C ASN A 332 3.03 -8.50 12.96
N GLN A 333 4.00 -8.03 13.75
CA GLN A 333 4.33 -8.65 15.04
C GLN A 333 3.20 -8.49 16.07
N CYS A 334 2.55 -7.32 16.12
CA CYS A 334 1.39 -7.07 16.96
C CYS A 334 0.20 -7.96 16.57
N ALA A 335 -0.11 -8.05 15.27
CA ALA A 335 -1.20 -8.85 14.74
C ALA A 335 -0.98 -10.35 15.00
N ASN A 336 0.26 -10.85 14.83
CA ASN A 336 0.63 -12.21 15.19
C ASN A 336 0.40 -12.49 16.69
N LEU A 337 0.72 -11.53 17.55
CA LEU A 337 0.49 -11.64 18.98
C LEU A 337 -1.01 -11.63 19.33
N ALA A 338 -1.80 -10.74 18.72
CA ALA A 338 -3.26 -10.72 18.89
C ALA A 338 -3.89 -12.05 18.46
N ASN A 339 -3.46 -12.61 17.32
CA ASN A 339 -3.94 -13.88 16.78
C ASN A 339 -3.50 -15.11 17.60
N SER A 340 -2.45 -15.00 18.41
CA SER A 340 -2.01 -16.10 19.29
C SER A 340 -2.97 -16.38 20.46
N GLY A 341 -3.93 -15.49 20.70
CA GLY A 341 -4.94 -15.61 21.77
C GLY A 341 -4.44 -15.21 23.15
N GLY A 342 -5.37 -14.96 24.08
CA GLY A 342 -5.04 -14.58 25.47
C GLY A 342 -4.62 -13.12 25.68
N GLN A 343 -4.64 -12.29 24.63
CA GLN A 343 -4.42 -10.86 24.71
C GLN A 343 -5.74 -10.11 24.97
N SER A 344 -5.65 -8.92 25.58
CA SER A 344 -6.80 -8.03 25.79
C SER A 344 -7.05 -7.06 24.62
N PHE A 345 -6.28 -7.18 23.54
CA PHE A 345 -6.35 -6.33 22.35
C PHE A 345 -6.50 -7.20 21.09
N THR A 346 -6.98 -6.58 20.03
CA THR A 346 -7.34 -7.19 18.75
C THR A 346 -6.36 -6.76 17.64
N VAL A 347 -6.45 -7.39 16.47
CA VAL A 347 -5.71 -6.93 15.29
C VAL A 347 -6.11 -5.50 14.91
N GLY A 348 -7.38 -5.11 15.08
CA GLY A 348 -7.84 -3.72 14.87
C GLY A 348 -7.14 -2.68 15.76
N ASP A 349 -6.74 -3.07 16.97
CA ASP A 349 -5.93 -2.21 17.84
C ASP A 349 -4.49 -2.09 17.32
N CYS A 350 -3.96 -3.14 16.68
CA CYS A 350 -2.68 -3.10 15.97
C CYS A 350 -2.73 -2.21 14.72
N ASP A 351 -3.82 -2.25 13.96
CA ASP A 351 -4.05 -1.36 12.80
C ASP A 351 -4.10 0.11 13.23
N THR A 352 -4.76 0.38 14.35
CA THR A 352 -4.81 1.72 14.96
C THR A 352 -3.41 2.18 15.36
N GLN A 353 -2.60 1.28 15.93
CA GLN A 353 -1.21 1.59 16.26
C GLN A 353 -0.36 1.83 15.02
N ASP A 354 -0.53 1.05 13.95
CA ASP A 354 0.20 1.23 12.68
C ASP A 354 -0.11 2.60 12.05
N THR A 355 -1.38 2.98 12.03
CA THR A 355 -1.81 4.31 11.57
C THR A 355 -1.14 5.43 12.37
N GLN A 356 -1.07 5.29 13.70
CA GLN A 356 -0.38 6.26 14.55
C GLN A 356 1.13 6.26 14.33
N CYS A 357 1.73 5.09 14.07
CA CYS A 357 3.14 4.95 13.77
C CYS A 357 3.51 5.66 12.46
N LYS A 358 2.74 5.44 11.39
CA LYS A 358 2.97 6.06 10.07
C LYS A 358 2.72 7.55 10.04
N ALA A 359 1.95 8.07 11.00
CA ALA A 359 1.67 9.50 11.15
C ALA A 359 2.68 10.28 12.01
N ALA A 360 3.61 9.58 12.70
CA ALA A 360 4.60 10.17 13.61
C ALA A 360 5.89 10.62 12.91
#